data_AF-A0A832XBM8-F1
#
_entry.id   AF-A0A832XBM8-F1
#
_cell.length_a   1.000
_cell.length_b   1.000
_cell.length_c   1.000
_cell.angle_alpha   90.00
_cell.angle_beta   90.00
_cell.angle_gamma   90.00
#
_symmetry.space_group_name_H-M   'P 1'
#
loop_
_entity.id
_entity.type
_entity.pdbx_description
1 polymer ?
#
loop_
_entity_poly.entity_id
_entity_poly.type
_entity_poly.pdbx_seq_one_letter_code
_entity_poly.pdbx_strand_id
1 'polypeptide(L)'
;FAAITYFEKFKLVESRWEVTDGKPEKAYRTFYNAFQISTSLTFEETEQLLTVVLLTPEEFDEIEGKIMEMVGDEGRFANDIARELELTTLQLKGLVRRSVKFNSRGHNIVPIRKEK
;
A
#
# COMPACT_ATOMS: atom_id res chain seq x y z
N PHE A 1 -7.51 -6.40 -7.29
CA PHE A 1 -6.15 -6.11 -7.83
C PHE A 1 -5.42 -7.42 -7.99
N ALA A 2 -4.49 -7.54 -8.94
CA ALA A 2 -3.68 -8.75 -9.11
C ALA A 2 -2.52 -8.77 -8.12
N ALA A 3 -2.00 -9.96 -7.79
CA ALA A 3 -0.87 -10.13 -6.87
C ALA A 3 0.36 -9.27 -7.27
N ILE A 4 0.55 -9.05 -8.57
CA ILE A 4 1.63 -8.23 -9.09
C ILE A 4 1.62 -6.78 -8.56
N THR A 5 0.44 -6.20 -8.33
CA THR A 5 0.32 -4.82 -7.81
C THR A 5 0.90 -4.70 -6.40
N TYR A 6 0.79 -5.75 -5.57
CA TYR A 6 1.44 -5.78 -4.27
C TYR A 6 2.96 -5.80 -4.42
N PHE A 7 3.50 -6.65 -5.30
CA PHE A 7 4.95 -6.74 -5.52
C PHE A 7 5.54 -5.45 -6.08
N GLU A 8 4.84 -4.76 -6.97
CA GLU A 8 5.23 -3.45 -7.49
C GLU A 8 5.17 -2.37 -6.42
N LYS A 9 4.11 -2.36 -5.60
CA LYS A 9 3.96 -1.44 -4.48
C LYS A 9 5.08 -1.61 -3.45
N PHE A 10 5.46 -2.84 -3.14
CA PHE A 10 6.53 -3.15 -2.19
C PHE A 10 7.93 -3.06 -2.81
N LYS A 11 8.06 -2.68 -4.09
CA LYS A 11 9.34 -2.59 -4.82
C LYS A 11 10.10 -3.92 -4.79
N LEU A 12 9.38 -5.02 -4.88
CA LEU A 12 9.93 -6.37 -5.04
C LEU A 12 10.04 -6.75 -6.51
N VAL A 13 9.09 -6.30 -7.32
CA VAL A 13 9.04 -6.54 -8.77
C VAL A 13 8.81 -5.23 -9.50
N GLU A 14 9.37 -5.12 -10.70
CA GLU A 14 9.06 -4.11 -11.69
C GLU A 14 8.49 -4.78 -12.94
N SER A 15 7.38 -4.28 -13.46
CA SER A 15 6.88 -4.69 -14.77
C SER A 15 7.35 -3.74 -15.86
N ARG A 16 7.69 -4.30 -17.02
CA ARG A 16 8.11 -3.56 -18.21
C ARG A 16 7.56 -4.23 -19.47
N TRP A 17 7.34 -3.44 -20.51
CA TRP A 17 7.06 -3.97 -21.83
C TRP A 17 8.37 -4.29 -22.54
N GLU A 18 8.52 -5.53 -22.99
CA GLU A 18 9.64 -5.97 -23.81
C GLU A 18 9.11 -6.52 -25.13
N VAL A 19 9.90 -6.41 -26.20
CA VAL A 19 9.52 -6.96 -27.51
C VAL A 19 10.20 -8.31 -27.67
N THR A 20 9.40 -9.37 -27.69
CA THR A 20 9.84 -10.74 -27.93
C THR A 20 9.18 -11.23 -29.21
N ASP A 21 9.97 -11.73 -30.16
CA ASP A 21 9.49 -12.16 -31.49
C ASP A 21 8.59 -11.14 -32.22
N GLY A 22 8.93 -9.85 -32.08
CA GLY A 22 8.21 -8.75 -32.72
C GLY A 22 6.86 -8.40 -32.07
N LYS A 23 6.51 -9.01 -30.94
CA LYS A 23 5.29 -8.72 -30.17
C LYS A 23 5.63 -8.12 -28.81
N PRO A 24 4.87 -7.11 -28.34
CA PRO A 24 5.05 -6.59 -26.99
C PRO A 24 4.52 -7.61 -25.98
N GLU A 25 5.40 -8.07 -25.10
CA GLU A 25 5.09 -8.96 -23.98
C GLU A 25 5.43 -8.26 -22.65
N LYS A 26 4.64 -8.53 -21.61
CA LYS A 26 4.86 -7.96 -20.27
C LYS A 26 5.90 -8.81 -19.55
N ALA A 27 7.09 -8.25 -19.35
CA ALA A 27 8.19 -8.85 -18.61
C ALA A 27 8.21 -8.35 -17.15
N TYR A 28 8.74 -9.17 -16.25
CA TYR A 28 8.84 -8.88 -14.83
C TYR A 28 10.27 -9.07 -14.35
N ARG A 29 10.81 -8.05 -13.68
CA ARG A 29 12.14 -8.08 -13.08
C ARG A 29 12.04 -8.02 -11.56
N THR A 30 12.70 -8.94 -10.86
CA THR A 30 12.84 -8.87 -9.40
C THR A 30 13.94 -7.86 -9.03
N PHE A 31 13.69 -7.06 -7.98
CA PHE A 31 14.73 -6.19 -7.40
C PHE A 31 15.67 -6.96 -6.48
N TYR A 32 15.18 -8.05 -5.88
CA TYR A 32 15.89 -8.86 -4.90
C TYR A 32 15.70 -10.34 -5.21
N ASN A 33 16.78 -11.12 -5.14
CA ASN A 33 16.74 -12.58 -5.28
C ASN A 33 16.52 -13.28 -3.93
N ALA A 34 16.96 -12.67 -2.83
CA ALA A 34 16.72 -13.10 -1.46
C ALA A 34 16.77 -11.87 -0.54
N PHE A 35 16.00 -11.88 0.55
CA PHE A 35 16.02 -10.85 1.58
C PHE A 35 15.69 -11.43 2.95
N GLN A 36 16.26 -10.83 4.00
CA GLN A 36 15.96 -11.12 5.39
C GLN A 36 15.28 -9.91 6.01
N ILE A 37 14.19 -10.12 6.76
CA ILE A 37 13.52 -9.08 7.53
C ILE A 37 13.82 -9.32 9.00
N SER A 38 14.48 -8.35 9.64
CA SER A 38 14.68 -8.30 11.09
C SER A 38 13.95 -7.07 11.60
N THR A 39 13.03 -7.23 12.54
CA THR A 39 12.25 -6.12 13.11
C THR A 39 12.17 -6.23 14.63
N SER A 40 12.11 -5.08 15.28
CA SER A 40 11.82 -4.93 16.71
C SER A 40 10.71 -3.90 16.85
N LEU A 41 9.73 -4.19 17.70
CA LEU A 41 8.61 -3.31 17.98
C LEU A 41 8.44 -3.23 19.49
N THR A 42 8.01 -2.08 19.99
CA THR A 42 7.53 -1.99 21.36
C THR A 42 6.19 -2.71 21.50
N PHE A 43 5.77 -2.97 22.74
CA PHE A 43 4.45 -3.55 22.99
C PHE A 43 3.33 -2.62 22.49
N GLU A 44 3.47 -1.31 22.69
CA GLU A 44 2.51 -0.30 22.21
C GLU A 44 2.40 -0.29 20.68
N GLU A 45 3.54 -0.34 19.97
CA GLU A 45 3.54 -0.44 18.50
C GLU A 45 2.89 -1.74 18.02
N THR A 46 3.10 -2.83 18.76
CA THR A 46 2.51 -4.14 18.46
C THR A 46 1.00 -4.09 18.62
N GLU A 47 0.50 -3.54 19.72
CA GLU A 47 -0.94 -3.35 19.97
C GLU A 47 -1.58 -2.55 18.84
N GLN A 48 -1.00 -1.40 18.47
CA GLN A 48 -1.49 -0.57 17.39
C GLN A 48 -1.54 -1.31 16.05
N LEU A 49 -0.49 -2.07 15.69
CA LEU A 49 -0.48 -2.83 14.45
C LEU A 49 -1.49 -3.98 14.46
N LEU A 50 -1.67 -4.66 15.59
CA LEU A 50 -2.66 -5.72 15.73
C LEU A 50 -4.08 -5.23 15.45
N THR A 51 -4.42 -4.00 15.86
CA THR A 51 -5.74 -3.41 15.52
C THR A 51 -5.99 -3.31 14.01
N VAL A 52 -4.94 -3.18 13.20
CA VAL A 52 -5.05 -3.13 11.73
C VAL A 52 -5.01 -4.53 11.10
N VAL A 53 -4.16 -5.41 11.63
CA VAL A 53 -3.98 -6.77 11.12
C VAL A 53 -5.23 -7.62 11.34
N LEU A 54 -5.90 -7.42 12.49
CA LEU A 54 -7.07 -8.20 12.89
C LEU A 54 -8.38 -7.71 12.28
N LEU A 55 -8.39 -6.60 11.52
CA LEU A 55 -9.59 -6.16 10.80
C LEU A 55 -10.03 -7.23 9.81
N THR A 56 -11.31 -7.59 9.90
CA THR A 56 -12.01 -8.39 8.91
C THR A 56 -11.95 -7.74 7.52
N PRO A 57 -12.16 -8.50 6.45
CA PRO A 57 -12.25 -7.93 5.11
C PRO A 57 -13.26 -6.78 5.03
N GLU A 58 -14.43 -6.93 5.65
CA GLU A 58 -15.50 -5.94 5.62
C GLU A 58 -15.12 -4.65 6.37
N GLU A 59 -14.56 -4.75 7.58
CA GLU A 59 -14.08 -3.58 8.34
C GLU A 59 -12.93 -2.87 7.61
N PHE A 60 -12.03 -3.64 7.00
CA PHE A 60 -10.94 -3.07 6.22
C PHE A 60 -11.45 -2.34 4.98
N ASP A 61 -12.38 -2.93 4.24
CA ASP A 61 -12.96 -2.33 3.04
C ASP A 61 -13.71 -1.03 3.37
N GLU A 62 -14.40 -0.96 4.52
CA GLU A 62 -15.05 0.27 4.99
C GLU A 62 -14.03 1.39 5.24
N ILE A 63 -12.98 1.10 6.02
CA ILE A 63 -11.94 2.08 6.34
C ILE A 63 -11.15 2.47 5.07
N GLU A 64 -10.83 1.50 4.22
CA GLU A 64 -10.15 1.74 2.94
C GLU A 64 -10.99 2.65 2.02
N GLY A 65 -12.31 2.47 2.01
CA GLY A 65 -13.26 3.32 1.30
C GLY A 65 -13.23 4.77 1.79
N LYS A 66 -13.31 4.97 3.11
CA LYS A 66 -13.21 6.31 3.74
C LYS A 66 -11.88 6.99 3.38
N ILE A 67 -10.77 6.27 3.48
CA ILE A 67 -9.45 6.81 3.10
C ILE A 67 -9.44 7.19 1.62
N MET A 68 -9.98 6.35 0.73
CA MET A 68 -10.04 6.65 -0.72
C MET A 68 -10.86 7.90 -1.03
N GLU A 69 -12.01 8.07 -0.38
CA GLU A 69 -12.84 9.27 -0.52
C GLU A 69 -12.08 10.53 -0.09
N MET A 70 -11.40 10.46 1.05
CA MET A 70 -10.59 11.56 1.56
C MET A 70 -9.38 11.88 0.66
N VAL A 71 -8.74 10.85 0.09
CA VAL A 71 -7.55 10.97 -0.76
C VAL A 71 -7.89 11.63 -2.10
N GLY A 72 -9.05 11.29 -2.69
CA GLY A 72 -9.46 11.80 -4.01
C GLY A 72 -8.42 11.54 -5.11
N ASP A 73 -8.46 12.34 -6.17
CA ASP A 73 -7.56 12.18 -7.33
C ASP A 73 -6.18 12.82 -7.13
N GLU A 74 -6.09 13.89 -6.33
CA GLU A 74 -4.85 14.65 -6.11
C GLU A 74 -4.00 14.12 -4.96
N GLY A 75 -4.59 13.30 -4.08
CA GLY A 75 -3.99 12.88 -2.83
C GLY A 75 -4.22 13.86 -1.69
N ARG A 76 -3.95 13.39 -0.47
CA ARG A 76 -4.18 14.18 0.75
C ARG A 76 -3.10 13.92 1.79
N PHE A 77 -2.84 14.92 2.62
CA PHE A 77 -1.82 14.84 3.67
C PHE A 77 -2.18 13.76 4.70
N ALA A 78 -1.23 12.88 5.00
CA ALA A 78 -1.48 11.70 5.84
C ALA A 78 -1.94 12.07 7.25
N ASN A 79 -1.42 13.17 7.82
CA ASN A 79 -1.81 13.59 9.17
C ASN A 79 -3.25 14.10 9.23
N ASP A 80 -3.79 14.65 8.14
CA ASP A 80 -5.19 15.07 8.11
C ASP A 80 -6.11 13.85 8.05
N ILE A 81 -5.73 12.83 7.28
CA ILE A 81 -6.44 11.54 7.25
C ILE A 81 -6.39 10.87 8.63
N ALA A 82 -5.21 10.80 9.25
CA ALA A 82 -5.05 10.21 10.57
C ALA A 82 -5.93 10.91 11.61
N ARG A 83 -6.00 12.25 11.58
CA ARG A 83 -6.79 13.04 12.51
C ARG A 83 -8.30 12.83 12.32
N GLU A 84 -8.77 12.86 11.08
CA GLU A 84 -10.20 12.74 10.78
C GLU A 84 -10.75 11.34 11.06
N LEU A 85 -9.91 10.31 10.91
CA LEU A 85 -10.26 8.92 11.20
C LEU A 85 -9.86 8.48 12.62
N GLU A 86 -9.34 9.40 13.45
CA GLU A 86 -8.87 9.11 14.81
C GLU A 86 -7.85 7.96 14.88
N LEU A 87 -7.00 7.85 13.87
CA LEU A 87 -5.97 6.83 13.75
C LEU A 87 -4.62 7.34 14.24
N THR A 88 -3.83 6.48 14.87
CA THR A 88 -2.41 6.77 15.04
C THR A 88 -1.70 6.75 13.68
N THR A 89 -0.56 7.43 13.60
CA THR A 89 0.30 7.40 12.42
C THR A 89 0.72 5.97 12.05
N LEU A 90 0.92 5.09 13.03
CA LEU A 90 1.31 3.70 12.79
C LEU A 90 0.14 2.88 12.25
N GLN A 91 -1.07 3.05 12.79
CA GLN A 91 -2.28 2.43 12.26
C GLN A 91 -2.54 2.85 10.82
N LEU A 92 -2.48 4.15 10.52
CA LEU A 92 -2.64 4.65 9.15
C LEU A 92 -1.58 4.09 8.21
N LYS A 93 -0.30 4.03 8.64
CA LYS A 93 0.76 3.37 7.85
C LYS A 93 0.45 1.90 7.58
N GLY A 94 -0.08 1.17 8.56
CA GLY A 94 -0.51 -0.22 8.42
C GLY A 94 -1.62 -0.36 7.38
N LEU A 95 -2.66 0.47 7.47
CA LEU A 95 -3.80 0.49 6.53
C LEU A 95 -3.34 0.83 5.11
N VAL A 96 -2.50 1.86 4.97
CA VAL A 96 -1.88 2.23 3.69
C VAL A 96 -1.06 1.08 3.15
N ARG A 97 -0.25 0.37 3.95
CA ARG A 97 0.55 -0.76 3.48
C ARG A 97 -0.32 -1.95 3.04
N ARG A 98 -1.43 -2.22 3.73
CA ARG A 98 -2.38 -3.31 3.40
C ARG A 98 -3.17 -3.04 2.12
N SER A 99 -3.50 -1.77 1.84
CA SER A 99 -4.23 -1.37 0.63
C SER A 99 -3.41 -1.56 -0.65
N VAL A 100 -4.09 -1.69 -1.79
CA VAL A 100 -3.50 -1.56 -3.15
C VAL A 100 -4.19 -0.49 -3.99
N LYS A 101 -5.10 0.27 -3.37
CA LYS A 101 -5.80 1.40 -4.00
C LYS A 101 -5.01 2.70 -3.90
N PHE A 102 -4.15 2.84 -2.88
CA PHE A 102 -3.36 4.04 -2.62
C PHE A 102 -1.97 3.72 -2.05
N ASN A 103 -1.07 4.70 -2.08
CA ASN A 103 0.30 4.60 -1.54
C ASN A 103 0.73 5.92 -0.90
N SER A 104 1.79 5.89 -0.09
CA SER A 104 2.42 7.11 0.41
C SER A 104 3.39 7.71 -0.61
N ARG A 105 3.31 9.02 -0.83
CA ARG A 105 4.27 9.83 -1.59
C ARG A 105 4.68 11.03 -0.76
N GLY A 106 5.86 10.95 -0.15
CA GLY A 106 6.27 11.91 0.88
C GLY A 106 5.30 11.85 2.06
N HIS A 107 4.72 12.99 2.42
CA HIS A 107 3.72 13.09 3.49
C HIS A 107 2.28 12.90 3.02
N ASN A 108 2.04 12.73 1.71
CA ASN A 108 0.71 12.53 1.17
C ASN A 108 0.41 11.05 0.96
N ILE A 109 -0.86 10.69 1.08
CA ILE A 109 -1.42 9.46 0.55
C ILE A 109 -2.02 9.80 -0.83
N VAL A 110 -1.67 9.03 -1.84
CA VAL A 110 -2.05 9.25 -3.24
C VAL A 110 -2.66 7.97 -3.83
N PRO A 111 -3.63 8.06 -4.76
CA PRO A 111 -4.18 6.89 -5.41
C PRO A 111 -3.11 6.19 -6.26
N ILE A 112 -3.11 4.85 -6.26
CA ILE A 112 -2.33 4.06 -7.20
C ILE A 112 -3.11 4.05 -8.51
N ARG A 113 -2.55 4.69 -9.53
CA ARG A 113 -3.13 4.66 -10.88
C ARG A 113 -3.08 3.22 -11.39
N LYS A 114 -4.22 2.66 -11.79
CA LYS A 114 -4.25 1.44 -12.59
C LYS A 114 -3.59 1.77 -13.94
N GLU A 115 -2.53 1.06 -14.31
CA GLU A 115 -2.14 1.00 -15.72
C GLU A 115 -3.36 0.47 -16.50
N LYS A 116 -3.80 1.22 -17.51
CA LYS A 116 -4.87 0.81 -18.43
C LYS A 116 -4.37 -0.26 -19.38
#